data_AF-W0DRC1-F1
#
_entry.id   AF-W0DRC1-F1
#
_cell.length_a   1.000
_cell.length_b   1.000
_cell.length_c   1.000
_cell.angle_alpha   90.00
_cell.angle_beta   90.00
_cell.angle_gamma   90.00
#
_symmetry.space_group_name_H-M   'P 1'
#
loop_
_entity.id
_entity.type
_entity.pdbx_description
1 polymer ?
#
loop_
_entity_poly.entity_id
_entity_poly.type
_entity_poly.pdbx_seq_one_letter_code
_entity_poly.pdbx_strand_id
1 'polypeptide(L)' 'MNSPKIKFAVILLIIYTVLYFGVALMTSASFKDVAAMEIIGLPLAVWGGLLIIIAGVVITRLYLRKLEQLEEEGAK' A
#
# COMPACT_ATOMS: atom_id res chain seq x y z
N MET A 1 0.38 13.53 -19.34
CA MET A 1 0.90 13.34 -17.97
C MET A 1 2.25 12.63 -18.08
N ASN A 2 3.34 13.36 -18.36
CA ASN A 2 4.58 12.79 -18.90
C ASN A 2 5.83 12.92 -17.98
N SER A 3 5.66 13.31 -16.71
CA SER A 3 6.79 13.30 -15.76
C SER A 3 7.00 11.89 -15.19
N PRO A 4 8.23 11.34 -15.24
CA PRO A 4 8.56 10.05 -14.61
C PRO A 4 8.17 9.99 -13.13
N LYS A 5 8.30 11.12 -12.40
CA LYS A 5 7.89 11.26 -11.00
C LYS A 5 6.38 11.00 -10.84
N ILE A 6 5.56 11.64 -11.67
CA ILE A 6 4.10 11.51 -11.63
C ILE A 6 3.68 10.07 -12.01
N LYS A 7 4.29 9.49 -13.05
CA LYS A 7 3.99 8.11 -13.45
C LYS A 7 4.27 7.12 -12.31
N PHE A 8 5.40 7.28 -11.62
CA PHE A 8 5.75 6.43 -10.49
C PHE A 8 4.81 6.62 -9.30
N ALA A 9 4.48 7.87 -8.96
CA ALA A 9 3.50 8.18 -7.90
C ALA A 9 2.14 7.55 -8.17
N VAL A 10 1.64 7.62 -9.42
CA VAL A 10 0.35 7.03 -9.81
C VAL A 10 0.36 5.51 -9.69
N ILE A 11 1.45 4.85 -10.09
CA ILE A 11 1.58 3.38 -9.94
C ILE A 11 1.52 2.99 -8.46
N LEU A 12 2.30 3.68 -7.61
CA LEU A 12 2.30 3.44 -6.17
C LEU A 12 0.92 3.70 -5.54
N LEU A 13 0.23 4.76 -5.98
CA LEU A 13 -1.13 5.07 -5.54
C LEU A 13 -2.11 3.95 -5.91
N ILE A 14 -2.07 3.45 -7.14
CA ILE A 14 -2.94 2.35 -7.59
C ILE A 14 -2.70 1.11 -6.73
N ILE A 15 -1.44 0.73 -6.51
CA ILE A 15 -1.08 -0.43 -5.68
C ILE A 15 -1.64 -0.26 -4.27
N TYR A 16 -1.38 0.89 -3.63
CA TYR A 16 -1.87 1.15 -2.28
C TYR A 16 -3.40 1.16 -2.20
N THR A 17 -4.06 1.72 -3.21
CA THR A 17 -5.52 1.77 -3.31
C THR A 17 -6.12 0.37 -3.36
N VAL A 18 -5.58 -0.50 -4.23
CA VAL A 18 -6.04 -1.90 -4.35
C VAL A 18 -5.83 -2.66 -3.04
N LEU A 19 -4.69 -2.49 -2.38
CA LEU A 19 -4.44 -3.12 -1.08
C LEU A 19 -5.43 -2.62 -0.03
N TYR A 20 -5.57 -1.30 0.11
CA TYR A 20 -6.46 -0.67 1.09
C TYR A 20 -7.91 -1.12 0.90
N PHE A 21 -8.44 -1.01 -0.32
CA PHE A 21 -9.81 -1.42 -0.60
C PHE A 21 -10.00 -2.93 -0.52
N GLY A 22 -9.00 -3.73 -0.89
CA GLY A 22 -9.04 -5.19 -0.73
C GLY A 22 -9.23 -5.60 0.74
N VAL A 23 -8.42 -5.01 1.63
CA VAL A 23 -8.56 -5.23 3.08
C VAL A 23 -9.90 -4.69 3.59
N ALA A 24 -10.29 -3.48 3.17
CA ALA A 24 -11.56 -2.88 3.59
C ALA A 24 -12.79 -3.73 3.19
N LEU A 25 -12.80 -4.25 1.96
CA LEU A 25 -13.85 -5.15 1.48
C LEU A 25 -13.86 -6.46 2.26
N MET A 26 -12.70 -7.04 2.56
CA MET A 26 -12.60 -8.22 3.42
C MET A 26 -13.17 -7.94 4.83
N THR A 27 -13.00 -6.74 5.36
CA THR A 27 -13.56 -6.35 6.67
C THR A 27 -15.04 -5.93 6.61
N SER A 28 -15.67 -5.93 5.44
CA SER A 28 -17.07 -5.55 5.30
C SER A 28 -18.02 -6.62 5.88
N ALA A 29 -19.27 -6.23 6.15
CA ALA A 29 -20.27 -7.09 6.78
C ALA A 29 -20.49 -8.41 6.03
N SER A 30 -20.38 -8.41 4.69
CA SER A 30 -20.55 -9.59 3.84
C SER A 30 -19.46 -10.65 4.05
N PHE A 31 -18.29 -10.25 4.55
CA PHE A 31 -17.12 -11.12 4.74
C PHE A 31 -16.72 -11.25 6.22
N LYS A 32 -17.65 -10.97 7.15
CA LYS A 32 -17.40 -10.98 8.60
C LYS A 32 -16.73 -12.26 9.10
N ASP A 33 -17.08 -13.42 8.55
CA ASP A 33 -16.55 -14.72 8.99
C ASP A 33 -15.10 -14.91 8.51
N VAL A 34 -14.77 -14.37 7.33
CA VAL A 34 -13.39 -14.33 6.82
C VAL A 34 -12.56 -13.34 7.64
N ALA A 35 -13.10 -12.15 7.91
CA ALA A 35 -12.44 -11.12 8.70
C ALA A 35 -12.12 -11.58 10.14
N ALA A 36 -13.01 -12.39 10.73
CA ALA A 36 -12.88 -12.94 12.07
C ALA A 36 -11.99 -14.20 12.13
N MET A 37 -11.55 -14.74 11.00
CA MET A 37 -10.69 -15.91 10.96
C MET A 37 -9.41 -15.67 11.75
N GLU A 38 -9.14 -16.52 12.72
CA GLU A 38 -7.99 -16.35 13.61
C GLU A 38 -6.70 -16.82 12.94
N ILE A 39 -5.69 -15.95 12.96
CA ILE A 39 -4.33 -16.22 12.49
C ILE A 39 -3.37 -15.80 13.61
N ILE A 40 -2.59 -16.74 14.12
CA ILE A 40 -1.56 -16.49 15.15
C ILE A 40 -2.16 -15.67 16.34
N GLY A 41 -3.34 -16.06 16.82
CA GLY A 41 -3.98 -15.44 18.00
C GLY A 41 -4.73 -14.13 17.74
N LEU A 42 -4.80 -13.64 16.49
CA LEU A 42 -5.51 -12.40 16.14
C LEU A 42 -6.40 -12.59 14.91
N PRO A 43 -7.55 -11.88 14.81
CA PRO A 43 -8.38 -11.91 13.62
C PRO A 43 -7.63 -11.44 12.37
N LEU A 44 -7.92 -12.06 11.23
CA LEU A 44 -7.36 -11.71 9.92
C LEU A 44 -7.56 -10.23 9.58
N ALA A 45 -8.65 -9.62 10.02
CA ALA A 45 -8.89 -8.17 9.90
C ALA A 45 -7.77 -7.32 10.52
N VAL A 46 -7.25 -7.74 11.68
CA VAL A 46 -6.17 -7.01 12.39
C VAL A 46 -4.87 -7.12 11.61
N TRP A 47 -4.55 -8.31 11.08
CA TRP A 47 -3.41 -8.52 10.20
C TRP A 47 -3.51 -7.73 8.90
N GLY A 48 -4.71 -7.68 8.32
CA GLY A 48 -5.00 -6.83 7.16
C GLY A 48 -4.71 -5.37 7.44
N GLY A 49 -5.18 -4.85 8.59
CA GLY A 49 -4.90 -3.48 9.03
C GLY A 49 -3.40 -3.21 9.20
N LEU A 50 -2.68 -4.13 9.86
CA LEU A 50 -1.22 -4.03 10.04
C LEU A 50 -0.47 -4.01 8.70
N LEU A 51 -0.90 -4.86 7.75
CA LEU A 51 -0.34 -4.93 6.40
C LEU A 51 -0.48 -3.59 5.68
N ILE A 52 -1.63 -2.93 5.78
CA ILE A 52 -1.83 -1.59 5.18
C ILE A 52 -0.87 -0.56 5.76
N ILE A 53 -0.66 -0.55 7.08
CA ILE A 53 0.27 0.39 7.73
C ILE A 53 1.70 0.15 7.21
N ILE A 54 2.15 -1.11 7.23
CA ILE A 54 3.49 -1.47 6.76
C ILE A 54 3.66 -1.12 5.28
N ALA A 55 2.66 -1.44 4.44
CA ALA A 55 2.67 -1.10 3.02
C ALA A 55 2.77 0.41 2.80
N GLY A 56 2.05 1.22 3.58
CA GLY A 56 2.15 2.67 3.54
C GLY A 56 3.58 3.17 3.77
N VAL A 57 4.22 2.70 4.84
CA VAL A 57 5.62 3.07 5.17
C VAL A 57 6.59 2.65 4.05
N VAL A 58 6.44 1.43 3.53
CA VAL A 58 7.29 0.91 2.44
C VAL A 58 7.11 1.74 1.17
N ILE A 59 5.87 2.03 0.78
CA ILE A 59 5.55 2.82 -0.40
C ILE A 59 6.11 4.24 -0.27
N THR A 60 5.98 4.87 0.90
CA THR A 60 6.60 6.18 1.16
C THR A 60 8.11 6.13 1.00
N ARG A 61 8.78 5.11 1.57
CA ARG A 61 10.23 4.94 1.41
C ARG A 61 10.64 4.74 -0.06
N LEU A 62 9.90 3.93 -0.81
CA LEU A 62 10.15 3.70 -2.23
C LEU A 62 9.97 4.98 -3.04
N TYR A 63 8.95 5.78 -2.73
CA TYR A 63 8.70 7.06 -3.37
C TYR A 63 9.84 8.05 -3.15
N LEU A 64 10.26 8.24 -1.89
CA LEU A 64 11.36 9.15 -1.55
C LEU A 64 12.67 8.74 -2.24
N ARG A 65 13.02 7.46 -2.17
CA ARG A 65 14.24 6.95 -2.82
C ARG A 65 14.22 7.13 -4.34
N LYS A 66 13.06 6.94 -4.99
CA LYS A 66 12.95 7.16 -6.44
C LYS A 66 13.06 8.65 -6.79
N LEU A 67 12.60 9.53 -5.90
CA LEU A 67 12.69 10.98 -6.09
C LEU A 67 14.14 11.45 -6.02
N GLU A 68 14.91 10.98 -5.04
CA GLU A 68 16.36 11.21 -4.94
C GLU A 68 17.10 10.74 -6.19
N GLN A 69 16.83 9.52 -6.67
CA GLN A 69 17.46 8.98 -7.88
C GLN A 69 17.20 9.84 -9.13
N LEU A 70 15.97 10.31 -9.31
CA LEU A 70 15.60 11.15 -10.45
C LEU A 70 16.24 12.55 -10.37
N GLU A 71 16.62 13.02 -9.17
CA GLU A 71 17.35 14.28 -8.99
C GLU A 71 18.85 14.10 -9.30
N GLU A 72 19.46 12.99 -8.86
CA GLU A 72 20.84 12.65 -9.21
C GLU A 72 21.04 12.44 -10.72
N GLU A 73 20.09 11.80 -11.40
CA GLU A 73 20.12 11.57 -12.86
C GLU A 73 19.96 12.86 -13.66
N GLY A 74 19.22 13.86 -13.15
CA GLY A 74 19.04 15.15 -13.80
C GLY A 74 20.16 16.18 -13.54
N ALA A 75 21.02 15.92 -12.56
CA ALA A 75 22.18 16.75 -12.22
C ALA A 75 23.48 16.32 -12.94
N LYS A 76 23.44 15.21 -13.70
CA LYS A 76 24.52 14.71 -14.57
C LYS A 76 24.27 15.08 -16.02
#